data_AF-A0A6M0BRK1-F1
#
_entry.id   AF-A0A6M0BRK1-F1
#
_cell.length_a   1.000
_cell.length_b   1.000
_cell.length_c   1.000
_cell.angle_alpha   90.00
_cell.angle_beta   90.00
_cell.angle_gamma   90.00
#
_symmetry.space_group_name_H-M   'P 1'
#
loop_
_entity.id
_entity.type
_entity.pdbx_description
1 polymer ?
#
loop_
_entity_poly.entity_id
_entity_poly.type
_entity_poly.pdbx_seq_one_letter_code
_entity_poly.pdbx_strand_id
1 'polypeptide(L)'
;MSTKMETTNFLHDLDRVARVRAEIATNLNQIKNTLEQSESAGENNSGKLGLDRDIEDIYKVSKNLQQGRFRLLVLGDMKRGKSTFLNALIGENLLPSDVNPCTALLTVLRYGAQKKVTVYFNDETLPQEIDLESFKHRYTIDPDQAKRLQQ
;
A
#
# COMPACT_ATOMS: atom_id res chain seq x y z
N MET A 1 30.90 1.53 -5.98
CA MET A 1 30.13 1.60 -7.24
C MET A 1 29.06 0.50 -7.40
N SER A 2 29.03 -0.56 -6.56
CA SER A 2 28.09 -1.70 -6.73
C SER A 2 26.65 -1.47 -6.25
N THR A 3 26.44 -0.71 -5.17
CA THR A 3 25.13 -0.56 -4.51
C THR A 3 24.07 0.19 -5.31
N LYS A 4 24.48 1.11 -6.20
CA LYS A 4 23.55 1.89 -7.03
C LYS A 4 22.92 1.05 -8.16
N MET A 5 23.64 0.04 -8.67
CA MET A 5 23.12 -0.89 -9.67
C MET A 5 22.03 -1.80 -9.10
N GLU A 6 22.20 -2.32 -7.88
CA GLU A 6 21.24 -3.24 -7.27
C GLU A 6 19.88 -2.60 -6.95
N THR A 7 19.86 -1.36 -6.41
CA THR A 7 18.59 -0.63 -6.19
C THR A 7 17.85 -0.32 -7.49
N THR A 8 18.59 -0.08 -8.57
CA THR A 8 17.98 0.18 -9.89
C THR A 8 17.31 -1.08 -10.44
N ASN A 9 17.93 -2.25 -10.22
CA ASN A 9 17.35 -3.54 -10.60
C ASN A 9 16.06 -3.84 -9.84
N PHE A 10 16.03 -3.59 -8.52
CA PHE A 10 14.83 -3.83 -7.71
C PHE A 10 13.62 -2.98 -8.13
N LEU A 11 13.82 -1.67 -8.33
CA LEU A 11 12.75 -0.78 -8.79
C LEU A 11 12.28 -1.14 -10.21
N HIS A 12 13.21 -1.51 -11.08
CA HIS A 12 12.89 -1.99 -12.43
C HIS A 12 12.04 -3.26 -12.40
N ASP A 13 12.36 -4.22 -11.54
CA ASP A 13 11.60 -5.47 -11.42
C ASP A 13 10.20 -5.23 -10.84
N LEU A 14 10.07 -4.36 -9.83
CA LEU A 14 8.77 -3.98 -9.30
C LEU A 14 7.89 -3.28 -10.35
N ASP A 15 8.48 -2.39 -11.14
CA ASP A 15 7.82 -1.67 -12.22
C ASP A 15 7.40 -2.64 -13.35
N ARG A 16 8.26 -3.60 -13.70
CA ARG A 16 7.91 -4.70 -14.62
C ARG A 16 6.71 -5.50 -14.10
N VAL A 17 6.71 -5.89 -12.83
CA VAL A 17 5.58 -6.63 -12.23
C VAL A 17 4.31 -5.76 -12.22
N ALA A 18 4.42 -4.47 -11.92
CA ALA A 18 3.29 -3.55 -11.93
C ALA A 18 2.67 -3.42 -13.33
N ARG A 19 3.50 -3.29 -14.37
CA ARG A 19 3.06 -3.27 -15.78
C ARG A 19 2.33 -4.55 -16.18
N VAL A 20 2.95 -5.70 -15.96
CA VAL A 20 2.34 -7.00 -16.32
C VAL A 20 1.03 -7.21 -15.56
N ARG A 21 0.97 -6.83 -14.28
CA ARG A 21 -0.26 -6.90 -13.48
C ARG A 21 -1.38 -6.02 -14.06
N ALA A 22 -1.05 -4.79 -14.47
CA ALA A 22 -2.01 -3.86 -15.08
C ALA A 22 -2.50 -4.34 -16.45
N GLU A 23 -1.62 -4.91 -17.26
CA GLU A 23 -1.94 -5.50 -18.55
C GLU A 23 -2.92 -6.68 -18.39
N ILE A 24 -2.60 -7.64 -17.51
CA ILE A 24 -3.47 -8.79 -17.24
C ILE A 24 -4.84 -8.32 -16.73
N ALA A 25 -4.89 -7.34 -15.83
CA ALA A 25 -6.15 -6.80 -15.35
C ALA A 25 -6.99 -6.15 -16.48
N THR A 26 -6.33 -5.47 -17.41
CA THR A 26 -6.98 -4.88 -18.59
C THR A 26 -7.58 -5.96 -19.49
N ASN A 27 -6.82 -7.02 -19.76
CA ASN A 27 -7.28 -8.15 -20.57
C ASN A 27 -8.47 -8.86 -19.91
N LEU A 28 -8.44 -9.07 -18.59
CA LEU A 28 -9.57 -9.64 -17.85
C LEU A 28 -10.83 -8.75 -17.93
N ASN A 29 -10.68 -7.42 -17.86
CA ASN A 29 -11.82 -6.52 -18.05
C ASN A 29 -12.38 -6.56 -19.47
N GLN A 30 -11.52 -6.73 -20.48
CA GLN A 30 -11.98 -6.92 -21.86
C GLN A 30 -12.75 -8.23 -22.01
N ILE A 31 -12.26 -9.33 -21.45
CA ILE A 31 -12.96 -10.63 -21.44
C ILE A 31 -14.33 -10.49 -20.78
N LYS A 32 -14.37 -9.87 -19.58
CA LYS A 32 -15.61 -9.58 -18.86
C LYS A 32 -16.62 -8.82 -19.72
N ASN A 33 -16.18 -7.74 -20.37
CA ASN A 33 -17.06 -6.92 -21.21
C ASN A 33 -17.58 -7.71 -22.43
N THR A 34 -16.75 -8.53 -23.06
CA THR A 34 -17.15 -9.38 -24.19
C THR A 34 -18.20 -10.42 -23.77
N LEU A 35 -18.00 -11.04 -22.60
CA LEU A 35 -18.95 -12.01 -22.05
C LEU A 35 -20.30 -11.34 -21.71
N GLU A 36 -20.29 -10.18 -21.05
CA GLU A 36 -21.52 -9.44 -20.75
C GLU A 36 -22.30 -9.02 -22.00
N GLN A 37 -21.59 -8.55 -23.02
CA GLN A 37 -22.20 -8.18 -24.31
C GLN A 37 -22.83 -9.41 -24.98
N SER A 38 -22.14 -10.56 -24.92
CA SER A 38 -22.59 -11.81 -25.51
C SER A 38 -23.81 -12.39 -24.77
N GLU A 39 -23.83 -12.35 -23.43
CA GLU A 39 -25.00 -12.74 -22.62
C GLU A 39 -26.21 -11.84 -22.89
N SER A 40 -25.99 -10.52 -22.97
CA SER A 40 -27.05 -9.56 -23.28
C SER A 40 -27.61 -9.74 -24.69
N ALA A 41 -26.76 -10.04 -25.66
CA ALA A 41 -27.19 -10.35 -27.03
C ALA A 41 -27.90 -11.70 -27.12
N GLY A 42 -27.44 -12.71 -26.36
CA GLY A 42 -28.04 -14.04 -26.29
C GLY A 42 -29.47 -14.02 -25.75
N GLU A 43 -29.77 -13.15 -24.78
CA GLU A 43 -31.11 -12.97 -24.20
C GLU A 43 -32.21 -12.77 -25.23
N ASN A 44 -31.92 -12.00 -26.29
CA ASN A 44 -32.87 -11.68 -27.35
C ASN A 44 -32.75 -12.60 -28.59
N ASN A 45 -31.85 -13.58 -28.55
CA ASN A 45 -31.57 -14.49 -29.67
C ASN A 45 -31.76 -15.96 -29.23
N SER A 46 -30.66 -16.68 -29.01
CA SER A 46 -30.65 -18.12 -28.71
C SER A 46 -30.74 -18.45 -27.22
N GLY A 47 -30.95 -17.45 -26.35
CA GLY A 47 -30.89 -17.57 -24.90
C GLY A 47 -29.51 -17.25 -24.33
N LYS A 48 -29.49 -17.01 -23.01
CA LYS A 48 -28.29 -16.81 -22.19
C LYS A 48 -27.55 -18.13 -21.92
N LEU A 49 -26.24 -18.05 -21.71
CA LEU A 49 -25.42 -19.21 -21.33
C LEU A 49 -25.27 -19.36 -19.80
N GLY A 50 -25.67 -18.34 -19.04
CA GLY A 50 -25.64 -18.36 -17.57
C GLY A 50 -24.24 -18.13 -16.99
N LEU A 51 -23.41 -17.33 -17.68
CA LEU A 51 -22.04 -17.01 -17.28
C LEU A 51 -21.93 -15.88 -16.24
N ASP A 52 -23.03 -15.51 -15.57
CA ASP A 52 -23.08 -14.39 -14.63
C ASP A 52 -22.04 -14.52 -13.51
N ARG A 53 -21.83 -15.75 -13.01
CA ARG A 53 -20.85 -16.03 -11.96
C ARG A 53 -19.41 -15.86 -12.45
N ASP A 54 -19.11 -16.37 -13.65
CA ASP A 54 -17.79 -16.25 -14.25
C ASP A 54 -17.44 -14.78 -14.54
N ILE A 55 -18.41 -14.01 -15.02
CA ILE A 55 -18.29 -12.56 -15.24
C ILE A 55 -17.94 -11.86 -13.91
N GLU A 56 -18.65 -12.19 -12.83
CA GLU A 56 -18.40 -11.62 -11.50
C GLU A 56 -17.01 -11.99 -10.97
N ASP A 57 -16.59 -13.25 -11.12
CA ASP A 57 -15.30 -13.74 -10.65
C ASP A 57 -14.14 -13.12 -11.44
N ILE A 58 -14.26 -13.00 -12.77
CA ILE A 58 -13.27 -12.29 -13.61
C ILE A 58 -13.17 -10.83 -13.19
N TYR A 59 -14.29 -10.16 -12.93
CA TYR A 59 -14.31 -8.77 -12.49
C TYR A 59 -13.61 -8.60 -11.14
N LYS A 60 -13.88 -9.48 -10.17
CA LYS A 60 -13.20 -9.49 -8.86
C LYS A 60 -11.69 -9.66 -9.02
N VAL A 61 -11.23 -10.61 -9.84
CA VAL A 61 -9.80 -10.85 -10.07
C VAL A 61 -9.15 -9.63 -10.73
N SER A 62 -9.78 -9.06 -11.76
CA SER A 62 -9.27 -7.84 -12.42
C SER A 62 -9.10 -6.68 -11.44
N LYS A 63 -10.13 -6.41 -10.62
CA LYS A 63 -10.10 -5.36 -9.60
C LYS A 63 -8.99 -5.61 -8.57
N ASN A 64 -8.83 -6.85 -8.12
CA ASN A 64 -7.78 -7.22 -7.16
C ASN A 64 -6.38 -7.04 -7.73
N LEU A 65 -6.17 -7.35 -9.02
CA LEU A 65 -4.89 -7.12 -9.69
C LEU A 65 -4.59 -5.61 -9.78
N GLN A 66 -5.57 -4.78 -10.11
CA GLN A 66 -5.38 -3.31 -10.15
C GLN A 66 -5.05 -2.72 -8.78
N GLN A 67 -5.67 -3.24 -7.72
CA GLN A 67 -5.52 -2.74 -6.35
C GLN A 67 -4.38 -3.39 -5.58
N GLY A 68 -3.81 -4.47 -6.11
CA GLY A 68 -2.79 -5.28 -5.45
C GLY A 68 -1.55 -4.46 -5.12
N ARG A 69 -1.09 -4.52 -3.88
CA ARG A 69 0.12 -3.85 -3.39
C ARG A 69 0.98 -4.85 -2.64
N PHE A 70 2.30 -4.70 -2.76
CA PHE A 70 3.23 -5.41 -1.88
C PHE A 70 3.16 -4.77 -0.49
N ARG A 71 2.95 -5.60 0.53
CA ARG A 71 2.96 -5.17 1.93
C ARG A 71 4.17 -5.78 2.61
N LEU A 72 5.04 -4.93 3.14
CA LEU A 72 6.17 -5.32 3.96
C LEU A 72 5.85 -4.95 5.42
N LEU A 73 5.81 -5.95 6.30
CA LEU A 73 5.70 -5.71 7.73
C LEU A 73 7.10 -5.70 8.34
N VAL A 74 7.49 -4.57 8.93
CA VAL A 74 8.79 -4.41 9.60
C VAL A 74 8.59 -4.46 11.10
N LEU A 75 9.13 -5.49 11.74
CA LEU A 75 9.03 -5.73 13.19
C LEU A 75 10.41 -5.61 13.85
N GLY A 76 10.41 -5.35 15.15
CA GLY A 76 11.61 -5.41 15.98
C GLY A 76 11.54 -4.48 17.19
N ASP A 77 12.42 -4.70 18.16
CA ASP A 77 12.44 -3.93 19.40
C ASP A 77 12.69 -2.44 19.18
N MET A 78 12.28 -1.63 20.14
CA MET A 78 12.58 -0.20 20.16
C MET A 78 14.10 0.03 20.07
N LYS A 79 14.50 1.12 19.39
CA LYS A 79 15.91 1.55 19.24
C LYS A 79 16.86 0.60 18.48
N ARG A 80 16.34 -0.34 17.68
CA ARG A 80 17.13 -1.24 16.82
C ARG A 80 17.39 -0.71 15.40
N GLY A 81 17.19 0.59 15.15
CA GLY A 81 17.47 1.19 13.83
C GLY A 81 16.42 0.94 12.74
N LYS A 82 15.20 0.50 13.10
CA LYS A 82 14.11 0.24 12.13
C LYS A 82 13.79 1.44 11.24
N SER A 83 13.64 2.63 11.83
CA SER A 83 13.39 3.87 11.08
C SER A 83 14.56 4.22 10.16
N THR A 84 15.80 4.03 10.62
CA THR A 84 17.01 4.24 9.82
C THR A 84 17.06 3.30 8.62
N PHE A 85 16.75 2.01 8.82
CA PHE A 85 16.65 1.03 7.75
C PHE A 85 15.58 1.41 6.72
N LEU A 86 14.39 1.79 7.17
CA LEU A 86 13.30 2.20 6.29
C LEU A 86 13.65 3.48 5.50
N ASN A 87 14.24 4.49 6.14
CA ASN A 87 14.71 5.70 5.46
C ASN A 87 15.76 5.39 4.40
N ALA A 88 16.70 4.48 4.68
CA ALA A 88 17.68 4.00 3.71
C ALA A 88 17.02 3.24 2.55
N LEU A 89 16.02 2.40 2.82
CA LEU A 89 15.27 1.65 1.81
C LEU A 89 14.44 2.58 0.90
N ILE A 90 13.85 3.63 1.46
CA ILE A 90 13.07 4.65 0.73
C ILE A 90 14.01 5.60 -0.04
N GLY A 91 15.24 5.78 0.45
CA GLY A 91 16.19 6.76 -0.08
C GLY A 91 15.95 8.20 0.40
N GLU A 92 15.11 8.39 1.43
CA GLU A 92 14.81 9.69 2.03
C GLU A 92 14.73 9.58 3.56
N ASN A 93 15.21 10.61 4.27
CA ASN A 93 15.06 10.71 5.73
C ASN A 93 13.63 11.17 6.11
N LEU A 94 12.66 10.28 5.93
CA LEU A 94 11.23 10.58 6.10
C LEU A 94 10.74 10.29 7.52
N LEU A 95 11.03 9.09 8.03
CA LEU A 95 10.59 8.65 9.34
C LEU A 95 11.49 9.25 10.42
N PRO A 96 10.96 9.64 11.58
CA PRO A 96 11.79 10.07 12.70
C PRO A 96 12.71 8.90 13.11
N SER A 97 14.01 9.11 12.93
CA SER A 97 15.06 8.13 13.22
C SER A 97 15.72 8.34 14.58
N ASP A 98 15.27 9.34 15.35
CA ASP A 98 15.82 9.62 16.67
C ASP A 98 15.66 8.40 17.58
N VAL A 99 16.61 8.27 18.50
CA VAL A 99 16.71 7.21 19.53
C VAL A 99 15.49 7.23 20.48
N ASN A 100 14.59 8.18 20.28
CA ASN A 100 13.33 8.36 20.97
C ASN A 100 12.27 7.43 20.35
N PRO A 101 11.43 6.79 21.17
CA PRO A 101 10.41 5.89 20.66
C PRO A 101 9.31 6.69 19.96
N CYS A 102 9.53 6.97 18.67
CA CYS A 102 8.56 7.61 17.78
C CYS A 102 7.54 6.61 17.21
N THR A 103 7.58 5.35 17.64
CA THR A 103 6.80 4.23 17.05
C THR A 103 6.12 3.39 18.13
N ALA A 104 5.41 4.05 19.05
CA ALA A 104 4.31 3.39 19.77
C ALA A 104 3.04 3.30 18.89
N LEU A 105 3.03 4.01 17.76
CA LEU A 105 1.92 4.03 16.80
C LEU A 105 2.24 3.15 15.59
N LEU A 106 1.24 2.39 15.15
CA LEU A 106 1.30 1.65 13.89
C LEU A 106 1.32 2.64 12.72
N THR A 107 2.44 2.72 12.02
CA THR A 107 2.60 3.61 10.86
C THR A 107 2.53 2.82 9.56
N VAL A 108 1.60 3.18 8.69
CA VAL A 108 1.50 2.62 7.33
C VAL A 108 2.07 3.63 6.33
N LEU A 109 3.19 3.28 5.70
CA LEU A 109 3.75 4.06 4.61
C LEU A 109 3.22 3.56 3.26
N ARG A 110 2.74 4.47 2.43
CA ARG A 110 2.27 4.19 1.07
C ARG A 110 2.57 5.35 0.13
N TYR A 111 2.64 5.05 -1.16
CA TYR A 111 2.74 6.08 -2.19
C TYR A 111 1.54 7.03 -2.15
N GLY A 112 1.80 8.32 -2.38
CA GLY A 112 0.81 9.37 -2.58
C GLY A 112 1.41 10.49 -3.41
N ALA A 113 0.58 11.19 -4.19
CA ALA A 113 1.03 12.29 -5.05
C ALA A 113 1.62 13.47 -4.27
N GLN A 114 1.18 13.64 -3.02
CA GLN A 114 1.67 14.66 -2.09
C GLN A 114 2.05 13.99 -0.77
N LYS A 115 3.10 14.52 -0.12
CA LYS A 115 3.49 14.11 1.22
C LYS A 115 2.42 14.59 2.20
N LYS A 116 1.72 13.65 2.84
CA LYS A 116 0.71 13.93 3.86
C LYS A 116 0.69 12.83 4.90
N VAL A 117 0.26 13.18 6.11
CA VAL A 117 0.04 12.23 7.20
C VAL A 117 -1.46 12.23 7.53
N THR A 118 -2.06 11.04 7.56
CA THR A 118 -3.43 10.85 8.02
C THR A 118 -3.39 10.03 9.29
N VAL A 119 -3.88 10.62 10.39
CA VAL A 119 -3.99 9.95 11.68
C VAL A 119 -5.38 9.35 11.78
N TYR A 120 -5.44 8.03 12.03
CA TYR A 120 -6.66 7.30 12.31
C TYR A 120 -6.72 7.02 13.80
N PHE A 121 -7.83 7.37 14.42
CA PHE A 121 -8.08 7.13 15.83
C PHE A 121 -8.83 5.81 16.01
N ASN A 122 -8.72 5.23 17.21
CA ASN A 122 -9.41 3.99 17.58
C ASN A 122 -10.78 4.24 18.22
N ASP A 123 -11.20 5.50 18.31
CA ASP A 123 -12.53 5.94 18.74
C ASP A 123 -13.36 6.39 17.52
N GLU A 124 -14.48 7.07 17.77
CA GLU A 124 -15.34 7.60 16.72
C GLU A 124 -14.81 8.91 16.09
N THR A 125 -13.61 9.36 16.48
CA THR A 125 -13.02 10.58 15.94
C THR A 125 -12.67 10.38 14.47
N LEU A 126 -13.13 11.32 13.63
CA LEU A 126 -12.83 11.30 12.20
C LEU A 126 -11.32 11.38 11.93
N PRO A 127 -10.82 10.74 10.86
CA PRO A 127 -9.41 10.81 10.50
C PRO A 127 -8.95 12.26 10.29
N GLN A 128 -7.78 12.59 10.84
CA GLN A 128 -7.20 13.93 10.73
C GLN A 128 -6.04 13.93 9.75
N GLU A 129 -6.05 14.85 8.78
CA GLU A 129 -4.87 15.15 7.96
C GLU A 129 -4.01 16.21 8.65
N ILE A 130 -2.71 15.93 8.75
CA ILE A 130 -1.69 16.84 9.27
C ILE A 130 -0.44 16.77 8.39
N ASP A 131 0.38 17.82 8.45
CA ASP A 131 1.68 17.82 7.81
C ASP A 131 2.70 16.98 8.60
N LEU A 132 3.82 16.66 7.94
CA LEU A 132 4.85 15.79 8.50
C LEU A 132 5.55 16.40 9.72
N GLU A 133 5.73 17.72 9.75
CA GLU A 133 6.42 18.41 10.86
C GLU A 133 5.52 18.43 12.10
N SER A 134 4.24 18.76 11.93
CA SER A 134 3.22 18.64 12.98
C SER A 134 3.12 17.21 13.52
N PHE A 135 3.17 16.20 12.64
CA PHE A 135 3.18 14.80 13.08
C PHE A 135 4.40 14.47 13.93
N LYS A 136 5.61 14.84 13.47
CA LYS A 136 6.85 14.62 14.22
C LYS A 136 6.82 15.28 15.59
N HIS A 137 6.35 16.53 15.68
CA HIS A 137 6.26 17.24 16.96
C HIS A 137 5.24 16.61 17.92
N ARG A 138 4.07 16.20 17.42
CA ARG A 138 2.95 15.75 18.27
C ARG A 138 3.04 14.29 18.70
N TYR A 139 3.65 13.43 17.89
CA TYR A 139 3.62 11.97 18.09
C TYR A 139 4.99 11.35 18.34
N THR A 140 5.99 12.19 18.66
CA THR A 140 7.27 11.74 19.19
C THR A 140 7.19 11.69 20.72
N ILE A 141 7.37 10.52 21.31
CA ILE A 141 7.38 10.36 22.76
C ILE A 141 8.74 10.83 23.29
N ASP A 142 8.71 11.71 24.29
CA ASP A 142 9.91 12.13 25.00
C ASP A 142 10.58 10.92 25.70
N PRO A 143 11.91 10.76 25.63
CA PRO A 143 12.64 9.65 26.23
C PRO A 143 12.36 9.41 27.72
N ASP A 144 12.03 10.45 28.49
CA ASP A 144 11.70 10.30 29.92
C ASP A 144 10.32 9.69 30.14
N GLN A 145 9.35 9.93 29.24
CA GLN A 145 8.03 9.30 29.30
C GLN A 145 8.06 7.85 28.81
N ALA A 146 8.93 7.55 27.84
CA ALA A 146 9.00 6.21 27.27
C ALA A 146 9.51 5.13 28.23
N LYS A 147 10.39 5.49 29.18
CA LYS A 147 10.85 4.57 30.23
C LYS A 147 9.71 4.05 31.11
N ARG A 148 8.60 4.80 31.23
CA ARG A 148 7.42 4.42 32.01
C ARG A 148 6.50 3.43 31.29
N LEU A 149 6.58 3.33 29.96
CA LEU A 149 5.77 2.41 29.14
C LEU A 149 6.42 1.03 28.95
N GLN A 150 7.67 0.86 29.38
CA GLN A 150 8.42 -0.40 29.33
C GLN A 150 8.43 -1.16 30.66
N GLN A 151 7.70 -0.67 31.68
CA GLN A 151 7.50 -1.34 32.97
C GLN A 151 6.19 -2.13 32.99
#